data_AF-A0A1C6E8L9-F1
#
_entry.id   AF-A0A1C6E8L9-F1
#
_cell.length_a   1.000
_cell.length_b   1.000
_cell.length_c   1.000
_cell.angle_alpha   90.00
_cell.angle_beta   90.00
_cell.angle_gamma   90.00
#
_symmetry.space_group_name_H-M   'P 1'
#
loop_
_entity.id
_entity.type
_entity.pdbx_description
1 polymer ?
#
loop_
_entity_poly.entity_id
_entity_poly.type
_entity_poly.pdbx_seq_one_letter_code
_entity_poly.pdbx_strand_id
1 'polypeptide(L)' 'MAEIIAFGASPDLDVMDRQALTAYLAEIRRRIAALDEREPENMSSEAYDEWSEEHEQLEDLADDILDRIEE' A
#
# COMPACT_ATOMS: atom_id res chain seq x y z
N MET A 1 -7.68 -16.30 -12.74
CA MET A 1 -7.09 -16.66 -11.43
C MET A 1 -6.43 -15.39 -10.94
N ALA A 2 -6.89 -14.83 -9.82
CA ALA A 2 -6.24 -13.66 -9.24
C ALA A 2 -4.96 -14.18 -8.56
N GLU A 3 -3.82 -13.85 -9.13
CA GLU A 3 -2.52 -14.20 -8.57
C GLU A 3 -2.29 -13.27 -7.39
N ILE A 4 -2.44 -13.80 -6.18
CA ILE A 4 -2.11 -13.12 -4.93
C ILE A 4 -0.59 -12.99 -4.94
N ILE A 5 -0.10 -11.80 -5.28
CA ILE A 5 1.33 -11.49 -5.23
C ILE A 5 1.78 -11.70 -3.78
N ALA A 6 2.73 -12.62 -3.60
CA ALA A 6 3.32 -12.93 -2.30
C ALA A 6 4.04 -11.67 -1.78
N PHE A 7 3.50 -11.13 -0.69
CA PHE A 7 3.87 -9.87 -0.04
C PHE A 7 5.18 -9.98 0.76
N GLY A 8 6.26 -10.45 0.11
CA GLY A 8 7.59 -10.55 0.70
C GLY A 8 8.67 -9.77 -0.07
N ALA A 9 8.35 -9.33 -1.29
CA ALA A 9 9.16 -8.42 -2.08
C ALA A 9 8.20 -7.44 -2.75
N SER A 10 8.32 -6.15 -2.43
CA SER A 10 7.60 -5.12 -3.17
C SER A 10 7.94 -5.28 -4.66
N PRO A 11 6.95 -5.36 -5.55
CA PRO A 11 7.20 -5.45 -6.98
C PRO A 11 7.98 -4.21 -7.44
N ASP A 12 8.92 -4.43 -8.37
CA ASP A 12 9.70 -3.34 -8.96
C ASP A 12 8.79 -2.48 -9.85
N LEU A 13 8.56 -1.24 -9.41
CA LEU A 13 7.66 -0.30 -10.09
C LEU A 13 8.22 0.14 -11.46
N ASP A 14 9.53 0.08 -11.67
CA ASP A 14 10.17 0.55 -12.90
C ASP A 14 9.89 -0.35 -14.10
N VAL A 15 9.63 -1.63 -13.85
CA VAL A 15 9.36 -2.65 -14.88
C VAL A 15 7.87 -2.84 -15.14
N MET A 16 7.00 -2.31 -14.28
CA MET A 16 5.55 -2.46 -14.42
C MET A 16 5.01 -1.52 -15.49
N ASP A 17 4.11 -2.03 -16.32
CA ASP A 17 3.36 -1.17 -17.23
C ASP A 17 2.27 -0.37 -16.49
N ARG A 18 1.74 0.65 -17.15
CA ARG A 18 0.70 1.53 -16.60
C ARG A 18 -0.53 0.76 -16.11
N GLN A 19 -0.91 -0.34 -16.77
CA GLN A 19 -2.07 -1.13 -16.36
C GLN A 19 -1.78 -1.89 -15.07
N ALA A 20 -0.59 -2.49 -14.97
CA ALA A 20 -0.11 -3.17 -13.77
C ALA A 20 0.04 -2.18 -12.59
N LEU A 21 0.62 -0.99 -12.82
CA LEU A 21 0.73 0.07 -11.81
C LEU A 21 -0.66 0.49 -11.31
N THR A 22 -1.61 0.70 -12.22
CA THR A 22 -2.99 1.07 -11.83
C THR A 22 -3.67 -0.03 -11.01
N ALA A 23 -3.49 -1.30 -11.39
CA ALA A 23 -4.02 -2.43 -10.65
C ALA A 23 -3.38 -2.56 -9.26
N TYR A 24 -2.08 -2.28 -9.17
CA TYR A 24 -1.34 -2.33 -7.91
C TYR A 24 -1.72 -1.19 -6.98
N LEU A 25 -1.85 0.04 -7.49
CA LEU A 25 -2.40 1.18 -6.74
C LEU A 25 -3.79 0.87 -6.17
N ALA A 26 -4.65 0.20 -6.95
CA ALA A 26 -5.97 -0.20 -6.49
C ALA A 26 -5.94 -1.31 -5.40
N GLU A 27 -4.88 -2.11 -5.34
CA GLU A 27 -4.63 -3.05 -4.24
C GLU A 27 -4.14 -2.31 -3.00
N ILE A 28 -3.14 -1.44 -3.13
CA ILE A 28 -2.61 -0.65 -2.02
C ILE A 28 -3.70 0.19 -1.35
N ARG A 29 -4.53 0.89 -2.15
CA ARG A 29 -5.67 1.66 -1.62
C ARG A 29 -6.71 0.80 -0.90
N ARG A 30 -6.94 -0.44 -1.35
CA ARG A 30 -7.83 -1.38 -0.65
C ARG A 30 -7.24 -1.83 0.68
N ARG A 31 -5.92 -1.99 0.75
CA ARG A 31 -5.22 -2.34 1.99
C ARG A 31 -5.24 -1.19 2.99
N ILE A 32 -4.96 0.04 2.55
CA ILE A 32 -5.08 1.24 3.38
C ILE A 32 -6.49 1.32 3.97
N ALA A 33 -7.53 1.23 3.15
CA ALA A 33 -8.91 1.27 3.65
C ALA A 33 -9.22 0.14 4.67
N ALA A 34 -8.68 -1.06 4.48
CA ALA A 34 -8.83 -2.15 5.43
C ALA A 34 -8.01 -1.96 6.72
N LEU A 35 -6.90 -1.21 6.63
CA LEU A 35 -6.06 -0.84 7.76
C LEU A 35 -6.72 0.29 8.56
N ASP A 36 -7.34 1.27 7.91
CA ASP A 36 -8.12 2.35 8.53
C ASP A 36 -9.29 1.81 9.36
N GLU A 37 -9.99 0.80 8.86
CA GLU A 37 -11.06 0.12 9.63
C GLU A 37 -10.56 -0.54 10.92
N ARG A 38 -9.23 -0.74 11.03
CA ARG A 38 -8.55 -1.38 12.14
C ARG A 38 -7.68 -0.40 12.94
N GLU A 39 -7.84 0.90 12.72
CA GLU A 39 -7.14 1.95 13.46
C GLU A 39 -7.30 1.74 14.98
N PRO A 40 -6.19 1.64 15.74
CA PRO A 40 -6.26 1.51 17.18
C PRO A 40 -6.78 2.79 17.84
N GLU A 41 -7.81 2.68 18.68
CA GLU A 41 -8.40 3.82 19.39
C GLU A 41 -7.39 4.55 20.30
N ASN A 42 -6.39 3.83 20.79
CA ASN A 42 -5.34 4.39 21.64
C ASN A 42 -4.13 4.81 20.83
N MET A 43 -4.10 6.10 20.48
CA MET A 43 -3.01 6.76 19.74
C MET A 43 -1.65 6.80 20.46
N SER A 44 -1.57 6.34 21.72
CA SER A 44 -0.32 6.23 22.49
C SER A 44 0.13 4.79 22.73
N SER A 45 -0.54 3.83 22.08
CA SER A 45 -0.22 2.41 22.20
C SER A 45 0.78 1.98 21.14
N GLU A 46 1.61 1.00 21.48
CA GLU A 46 2.51 0.35 20.52
C GLU A 46 1.76 -0.21 19.30
N ALA A 47 0.51 -0.65 19.48
CA ALA A 47 -0.34 -1.08 18.36
C ALA A 47 -0.67 0.07 17.39
N TYR A 48 -0.84 1.30 17.88
CA TYR A 48 -1.01 2.47 17.03
C TYR A 48 0.28 2.81 16.30
N ASP A 49 1.44 2.72 16.98
CA ASP A 49 2.74 2.95 16.35
C ASP A 49 2.97 1.95 15.21
N GLU A 50 2.74 0.65 15.44
CA GLU A 50 2.83 -0.39 14.39
C GLU A 50 1.84 -0.15 13.23
N TRP A 51 0.60 0.22 13.56
CA TRP A 51 -0.42 0.54 12.56
C TRP A 51 -0.01 1.77 11.72
N SER A 52 0.52 2.81 12.38
CA SER A 52 0.95 4.06 11.74
C SER A 52 2.13 3.80 10.81
N GLU A 53 3.10 3.00 11.23
CA GLU A 53 4.23 2.58 10.39
C GLU A 53 3.76 1.80 9.16
N GLU A 54 2.81 0.87 9.31
CA GLU A 54 2.23 0.15 8.16
C GLU A 54 1.45 1.08 7.24
N HIS A 55 0.68 2.02 7.79
CA HIS A 55 -0.11 2.99 7.03
C HIS A 55 0.80 3.92 6.22
N GLU A 56 1.82 4.52 6.85
CA GLU A 56 2.80 5.39 6.19
C GLU A 56 3.51 4.68 5.04
N GLN A 57 3.97 3.44 5.24
CA GLN A 57 4.62 2.67 4.17
C GLN A 57 3.71 2.41 2.97
N LEU A 58 2.40 2.24 3.20
CA LEU A 58 1.43 2.04 2.13
C LEU A 58 1.10 3.35 1.42
N GLU A 59 1.05 4.46 2.14
CA GLU A 59 0.85 5.81 1.56
C GLU A 59 2.04 6.21 0.69
N ASP A 60 3.27 6.09 1.20
CA ASP A 60 4.50 6.35 0.45
C ASP A 60 4.54 5.54 -0.85
N LEU A 61 4.21 4.25 -0.76
CA LEU A 61 4.16 3.37 -1.93
C LEU A 61 3.03 3.77 -2.91
N ALA A 62 1.88 4.19 -2.42
CA ALA A 62 0.78 4.64 -3.27
C ALA A 62 1.18 5.89 -4.06
N ASP A 63 1.89 6.82 -3.42
CA ASP A 63 2.41 8.04 -4.03
C ASP A 63 3.50 7.72 -5.06
N ASP A 64 4.45 6.84 -4.75
CA ASP A 64 5.46 6.36 -5.71
C ASP A 64 4.83 5.75 -6.98
N ILE A 65 3.77 4.96 -6.81
CA ILE A 65 3.03 4.37 -7.94
C ILE A 65 2.30 5.45 -8.74
N LEU A 66 1.70 6.44 -8.08
CA LEU A 66 1.01 7.56 -8.74
C LEU A 66 1.98 8.38 -9.58
N ASP A 67 3.13 8.75 -9.02
CA ASP A 67 4.18 9.47 -9.73
C ASP A 67 4.62 8.71 -10.99
N ARG A 68 4.77 7.38 -10.89
CA ARG A 68 5.13 6.53 -12.02
C ARG A 68 4.05 6.43 -13.09
N ILE A 69 2.78 6.53 -12.70
CA ILE A 69 1.66 6.58 -13.65
C ILE A 69 1.60 7.96 -14.32
N GLU A 70 1.96 9.04 -13.65
CA GLU A 70 1.86 10.39 -14.21
C GLU A 70 3.03 10.76 -15.14
N GLU A 71 4.16 10.04 -15.05
CA GLU A 71 5.28 10.08 -16.00
C GLU A 71 4.93 9.57 -17.41
#